data_AF-A0A5C6A6T2-F1
#
_entry.id   AF-A0A5C6A6T2-F1
#
_cell.length_a   1.000
_cell.length_b   1.000
_cell.length_c   1.000
_cell.angle_alpha   90.00
_cell.angle_beta   90.00
_cell.angle_gamma   90.00
#
_symmetry.space_group_name_H-M   'P 1'
#
loop_
_entity.id
_entity.type
_entity.pdbx_description
1 polymer ?
#
loop_
_entity_poly.entity_id
_entity_poly.type
_entity_poly.pdbx_seq_one_letter_code
_entity_poly.pdbx_strand_id
1 'polypeptide(L)'
;MRSLAALLLSALAVVALCPGRSSANPMAPETPAAPTSKTPASDTESSHETAEADVLRVFSAEDDGHRFVAYLVSWKGREVVVSDPISRSDYAVGDSIRFLVHKGRLRAREGQPRIAPLGFLLTPAMPEMADRQPSTDEEKRGMRVARGDLDAATNPRERFYALGAAAMRAMDQGSIDEARQLAVELEKMTPLYQRDWNYGNAIQDANQVLGRIALADGNVEEAKGRLLASAESKGSPQMNSFGPNMKLAKELLEQGEKETVLEYFQRCRKFWAMGGEKLSEWTDQVERGETPEFGANLDY
;
A
#
# COMPACT_ATOMS: atom_id res chain seq x y z
N MET A 1 79.99 14.35 20.85
CA MET A 1 79.51 15.74 20.89
C MET A 1 78.24 15.75 21.73
N ARG A 2 78.37 16.04 23.05
CA ARG A 2 77.74 17.17 23.79
C ARG A 2 76.22 17.24 23.59
N SER A 3 75.31 17.33 24.57
CA SER A 3 75.26 17.40 26.04
C SER A 3 73.73 17.38 26.35
N LEU A 4 73.21 16.56 27.27
CA LEU A 4 72.97 16.81 28.71
C LEU A 4 71.87 17.84 29.09
N ALA A 5 71.01 17.37 30.01
CA ALA A 5 70.20 18.06 31.04
C ALA A 5 68.90 18.76 30.60
N ALA A 6 67.68 18.46 31.09
CA ALA A 6 67.14 18.14 32.43
C ALA A 6 67.11 19.32 33.43
N LEU A 7 65.90 19.76 33.81
CA LEU A 7 65.37 20.18 35.14
C LEU A 7 64.10 21.05 34.91
N LEU A 8 62.87 20.71 35.33
CA LEU A 8 62.25 20.64 36.67
C LEU A 8 62.24 21.97 37.47
N LEU A 9 61.04 22.52 37.71
CA LEU A 9 60.52 23.15 38.95
C LEU A 9 59.07 23.64 38.64
N SER A 10 57.99 22.97 39.06
CA SER A 10 57.32 22.95 40.38
C SER A 10 56.66 24.27 40.80
N ALA A 11 55.33 24.28 40.86
CA ALA A 11 54.57 25.00 41.88
C ALA A 11 53.29 24.21 42.20
N LEU A 12 53.16 23.90 43.48
CA LEU A 12 52.17 23.08 44.16
C LEU A 12 51.23 24.01 44.94
N ALA A 13 49.93 23.73 44.95
CA ALA A 13 48.99 24.08 46.03
C ALA A 13 47.80 23.09 45.93
N VAL A 14 47.80 21.97 46.65
CA VAL A 14 47.23 21.77 48.02
C VAL A 14 45.71 21.99 48.02
N VAL A 15 44.92 20.95 47.74
CA VAL A 15 44.25 19.99 48.67
C VAL A 15 43.00 20.54 49.37
N ALA A 16 41.85 19.93 49.07
CA ALA A 16 40.83 19.55 50.05
C ALA A 16 40.04 18.33 49.51
N LEU A 17 39.96 17.27 50.33
CA LEU A 17 39.29 15.99 50.06
C LEU A 17 37.76 16.07 50.33
N CYS A 18 36.98 15.41 49.45
CA CYS A 18 35.81 14.49 49.63
C CYS A 18 34.64 14.83 50.61
N PRO A 19 33.47 14.14 50.56
CA PRO A 19 32.78 13.35 49.50
C PRO A 19 31.25 13.65 49.36
N GLY A 20 30.59 13.06 48.34
CA GLY A 20 29.25 12.47 48.53
C GLY A 20 28.03 13.05 47.79
N ARG A 21 27.50 12.21 46.87
CA ARG A 21 26.08 11.95 46.52
C ARG A 21 25.13 13.06 46.04
N SER A 22 24.67 12.81 44.81
CA SER A 22 23.26 12.69 44.37
C SER A 22 22.37 13.93 44.24
N SER A 23 21.77 14.02 43.06
CA SER A 23 20.36 14.39 42.79
C SER A 23 20.16 15.63 41.92
N ALA A 24 19.29 15.42 40.93
CA ALA A 24 18.41 16.39 40.29
C ALA A 24 19.03 17.44 39.34
N ASN A 25 19.06 17.06 38.07
CA ASN A 25 18.34 17.73 36.97
C ASN A 25 18.17 19.26 37.04
N PRO A 26 18.92 20.05 36.24
CA PRO A 26 18.57 21.44 35.98
C PRO A 26 17.76 21.55 34.68
N MET A 27 16.48 21.86 34.89
CA MET A 27 15.69 22.87 34.17
C MET A 27 16.09 23.16 32.71
N ALA A 28 15.26 22.65 31.78
CA ALA A 28 15.31 22.94 30.36
C ALA A 28 15.09 24.44 30.05
N PRO A 29 15.78 25.01 29.05
CA PRO A 29 15.29 26.17 28.33
C PRO A 29 14.20 25.74 27.35
N GLU A 30 13.11 26.50 27.34
CA GLU A 30 11.90 26.32 26.54
C GLU A 30 12.20 26.16 25.04
N THR A 31 11.82 25.02 24.48
CA THR A 31 11.74 24.78 23.03
C THR A 31 10.59 25.61 22.45
N PRO A 32 10.76 26.33 21.33
CA PRO A 32 9.64 26.98 20.67
C PRO A 32 8.63 25.92 20.25
N ALA A 33 7.36 26.14 20.59
CA ALA A 33 6.26 25.29 20.20
C ALA A 33 6.32 24.99 18.70
N ALA A 34 6.41 23.70 18.37
CA ALA A 34 6.27 23.22 17.01
C ALA A 34 4.95 23.75 16.43
N PRO A 35 4.94 24.30 15.20
CA PRO A 35 3.70 24.65 14.56
C PRO A 35 2.88 23.37 14.42
N THR A 36 1.68 23.37 14.98
CA THR A 36 0.69 22.32 14.75
C THR A 36 0.47 22.20 13.25
N SER A 37 1.11 21.21 12.63
CA SER A 37 0.84 20.80 11.27
C SER A 37 -0.56 20.18 11.28
N LYS A 38 -1.57 21.03 11.11
CA LYS A 38 -2.78 20.60 10.41
C LYS A 38 -2.30 20.14 9.04
N THR A 39 -2.23 18.84 8.85
CA THR A 39 -2.10 18.20 7.54
C THR A 39 -3.04 18.94 6.58
N PRO A 40 -2.56 19.53 5.47
CA PRO A 40 -3.48 20.03 4.47
C PRO A 40 -4.26 18.81 3.97
N ALA A 41 -5.59 18.87 4.04
CA ALA A 41 -6.44 17.90 3.39
C ALA A 41 -5.93 17.70 1.95
N SER A 42 -5.76 16.44 1.56
CA SER A 42 -5.24 16.09 0.25
C SER A 42 -6.09 16.77 -0.84
N ASP A 43 -5.43 17.47 -1.77
CA ASP A 43 -6.09 18.24 -2.83
C ASP A 43 -6.71 17.35 -3.94
N THR A 44 -7.04 16.10 -3.61
CA THR A 44 -7.30 14.99 -4.55
C THR A 44 -8.71 14.40 -4.48
N GLU A 45 -9.64 15.00 -3.75
CA GLU A 45 -11.01 14.44 -3.67
C GLU A 45 -11.82 14.75 -4.93
N SER A 46 -11.99 13.75 -5.80
CA SER A 46 -13.11 13.71 -6.74
C SER A 46 -14.40 13.43 -5.98
N SER A 47 -15.49 14.09 -6.37
CA SER A 47 -16.80 13.89 -5.74
C SER A 47 -17.81 13.34 -6.74
N HIS A 48 -18.80 12.62 -6.22
CA HIS A 48 -19.86 12.02 -7.00
C HIS A 48 -21.21 12.31 -6.35
N GLU A 49 -22.22 12.59 -7.17
CA GLU A 49 -23.63 12.63 -6.76
C GLU A 49 -24.45 11.74 -7.70
N THR A 50 -25.54 11.16 -7.20
CA THR A 50 -26.51 10.42 -8.01
C THR A 50 -27.68 11.33 -8.35
N ALA A 51 -28.20 11.23 -9.57
CA ALA A 51 -29.39 11.94 -10.03
C ALA A 51 -30.31 11.00 -10.81
N GLU A 52 -31.57 11.37 -10.89
CA GLU A 52 -32.59 10.70 -11.69
C GLU A 52 -33.26 11.72 -12.60
N ALA A 53 -33.53 11.33 -13.84
CA ALA A 53 -34.23 12.16 -14.82
C ALA A 53 -34.80 11.30 -15.95
N ASP A 54 -35.83 11.83 -16.61
CA ASP A 54 -36.44 11.16 -17.75
C ASP A 54 -35.63 11.37 -19.03
N VAL A 55 -35.55 10.34 -19.84
CA VAL A 55 -34.87 10.34 -21.13
C VAL A 55 -35.63 11.23 -22.11
N LEU A 56 -35.00 12.30 -22.55
CA LEU A 56 -35.52 13.23 -23.55
C LEU A 56 -35.18 12.79 -24.98
N ARG A 57 -34.05 12.09 -25.15
CA ARG A 57 -33.58 11.56 -26.44
C ARG A 57 -32.59 10.42 -26.23
N VAL A 58 -32.60 9.46 -27.14
CA VAL A 58 -31.63 8.36 -27.19
C VAL A 58 -30.65 8.61 -28.34
N PHE A 59 -29.36 8.43 -28.08
CA PHE A 59 -28.30 8.35 -29.08
C PHE A 59 -27.78 6.93 -29.14
N SER A 60 -27.71 6.34 -30.33
CA SER A 60 -27.17 5.00 -30.53
C SER A 60 -26.39 4.90 -31.83
N ALA A 61 -25.29 4.14 -31.81
CA ALA A 61 -24.54 3.77 -33.02
C ALA A 61 -24.00 2.36 -32.86
N GLU A 62 -23.91 1.64 -33.98
CA GLU A 62 -23.31 0.31 -34.05
C GLU A 62 -22.31 0.25 -35.21
N ASP A 63 -21.12 -0.26 -34.95
CA ASP A 63 -20.06 -0.47 -35.94
C ASP A 63 -19.20 -1.68 -35.54
N ASP A 64 -19.02 -2.64 -36.45
CA ASP A 64 -18.22 -3.87 -36.27
C ASP A 64 -18.41 -4.57 -34.90
N GLY A 65 -19.66 -4.79 -34.48
CA GLY A 65 -19.97 -5.43 -33.20
C GLY A 65 -19.75 -4.57 -31.96
N HIS A 66 -19.37 -3.30 -32.12
CA HIS A 66 -19.27 -2.32 -31.05
C HIS A 66 -20.54 -1.47 -31.02
N ARG A 67 -21.09 -1.28 -29.83
CA ARG A 67 -22.30 -0.49 -29.61
C ARG A 67 -21.98 0.74 -28.77
N PHE A 68 -22.52 1.88 -29.16
CA PHE A 68 -22.56 3.11 -28.37
C PHE A 68 -24.02 3.42 -28.01
N VAL A 69 -24.29 3.73 -26.74
CA VAL A 69 -25.60 4.22 -26.29
C VAL A 69 -25.40 5.39 -25.31
N ALA A 70 -26.19 6.43 -25.47
CA ALA A 70 -26.25 7.56 -24.54
C ALA A 70 -27.63 8.21 -24.52
N TYR A 71 -27.94 8.93 -23.44
CA TYR A 71 -29.25 9.50 -23.18
C TYR A 71 -29.16 11.00 -22.91
N LEU A 72 -29.99 11.79 -23.60
CA LEU A 72 -30.20 13.19 -23.26
C LEU A 72 -31.18 13.26 -22.08
N VAL A 73 -30.82 13.97 -21.02
CA VAL A 73 -31.69 14.22 -19.86
C VAL A 73 -31.62 15.68 -19.41
N SER A 74 -32.60 16.13 -18.64
CA SER A 74 -32.57 17.43 -17.96
C SER A 74 -32.00 17.27 -16.55
N TRP A 75 -30.83 17.85 -16.31
CA TRP A 75 -30.20 17.91 -14.98
C TRP A 75 -30.04 19.36 -14.54
N LYS A 76 -30.69 19.72 -13.42
CA LYS A 76 -30.69 21.09 -12.86
C LYS A 76 -31.05 22.17 -13.90
N GLY A 77 -32.01 21.87 -14.77
CA GLY A 77 -32.47 22.77 -15.83
C GLY A 77 -31.54 22.88 -17.04
N ARG A 78 -30.57 21.97 -17.19
CA ARG A 78 -29.64 21.90 -18.33
C ARG A 78 -29.75 20.56 -19.02
N GLU A 79 -29.70 20.56 -20.34
CA GLU A 79 -29.60 19.32 -21.12
C GLU A 79 -28.18 18.76 -21.01
N VAL A 80 -28.07 17.49 -20.62
CA VAL A 80 -26.80 16.77 -20.48
C VAL A 80 -26.91 15.39 -21.11
N VAL A 81 -25.78 14.87 -21.59
CA VAL A 81 -25.70 13.53 -22.18
C VAL A 81 -25.13 12.58 -21.14
N VAL A 82 -25.94 11.61 -20.74
CA VAL A 82 -25.57 10.49 -19.88
C VAL A 82 -25.07 9.36 -20.78
N SER A 83 -23.79 9.03 -20.70
CA SER A 83 -23.21 7.92 -21.47
C SER A 83 -23.43 6.58 -20.75
N ASP A 84 -23.82 5.54 -21.48
CA ASP A 84 -23.74 4.15 -20.99
C ASP A 84 -22.39 3.55 -21.39
N PRO A 85 -21.39 3.51 -20.49
CA PRO A 85 -20.03 3.06 -20.83
C PRO A 85 -19.95 1.56 -21.13
N ILE A 86 -20.96 0.77 -20.72
CA ILE A 86 -21.01 -0.67 -21.01
C ILE A 86 -21.92 -0.99 -22.20
N SER A 87 -22.63 0.01 -22.74
CA SER A 87 -23.53 -0.09 -23.89
C SER A 87 -24.49 -1.28 -23.82
N ARG A 88 -25.08 -1.54 -22.64
CA ARG A 88 -26.02 -2.65 -22.42
C ARG A 88 -27.47 -2.22 -22.25
N SER A 89 -27.70 -0.96 -21.91
CA SER A 89 -29.03 -0.41 -21.69
C SER A 89 -29.82 -0.19 -22.99
N ASP A 90 -31.14 -0.20 -22.84
CA ASP A 90 -32.14 -0.11 -23.91
C ASP A 90 -33.29 0.86 -23.57
N TYR A 91 -33.05 1.81 -22.65
CA TYR A 91 -34.04 2.81 -22.25
C TYR A 91 -34.59 3.61 -23.44
N ALA A 92 -35.89 3.88 -23.42
CA ALA A 92 -36.62 4.65 -24.41
C ALA A 92 -36.87 6.09 -23.95
N VAL A 93 -37.28 6.96 -24.88
CA VAL A 93 -37.73 8.32 -24.54
C VAL A 93 -38.91 8.25 -23.58
N GLY A 94 -38.83 8.98 -22.47
CA GLY A 94 -39.79 8.96 -21.37
C GLY A 94 -39.45 8.02 -20.22
N ASP A 95 -38.48 7.12 -20.38
CA ASP A 95 -38.02 6.27 -19.28
C ASP A 95 -37.24 7.11 -18.25
N SER A 96 -37.43 6.80 -16.97
CA SER A 96 -36.65 7.42 -15.91
C SER A 96 -35.36 6.65 -15.67
N ILE A 97 -34.22 7.32 -15.79
CA ILE A 97 -32.90 6.72 -15.61
C ILE A 97 -32.18 7.31 -14.40
N ARG A 98 -31.46 6.45 -13.68
CA ARG A 98 -30.53 6.83 -12.61
C ARG A 98 -29.12 6.92 -13.17
N PHE A 99 -28.42 8.00 -12.86
CA PHE A 99 -27.07 8.25 -13.36
C PHE A 99 -26.17 8.92 -12.33
N LEU A 100 -24.87 8.73 -12.51
CA LEU A 100 -23.81 9.31 -11.70
C LEU A 100 -23.34 10.63 -12.33
N VAL A 101 -23.28 11.67 -11.52
CA VAL A 101 -22.62 12.93 -11.83
C VAL A 101 -21.26 12.92 -11.17
N HIS A 102 -20.20 12.85 -11.98
CA HIS A 102 -18.82 12.88 -11.53
C HIS A 102 -18.25 14.29 -11.65
N LYS A 103 -17.71 14.81 -10.56
CA LYS A 103 -16.95 16.07 -10.52
C LYS A 103 -15.49 15.73 -10.24
N GLY A 104 -14.68 15.69 -11.30
CA GLY A 104 -13.24 15.46 -11.16
C GLY A 104 -12.50 16.73 -10.74
N ARG A 105 -11.28 16.57 -10.22
CA ARG A 105 -10.30 17.67 -10.12
C ARG A 105 -9.09 17.30 -10.97
N LEU A 106 -8.78 18.10 -11.98
CA LEU A 106 -7.51 18.03 -12.71
C LEU A 106 -6.53 19.04 -12.09
N ARG A 107 -5.25 18.65 -11.93
CA ARG A 107 -4.22 19.61 -11.51
C ARG A 107 -4.16 20.75 -12.53
N ALA A 108 -4.31 21.97 -12.06
CA ALA A 108 -4.23 23.15 -12.92
C ALA A 108 -2.83 23.23 -13.54
N ARG A 109 -2.75 23.38 -14.87
CA ARG A 109 -1.51 23.81 -15.52
C ARG A 109 -1.33 25.30 -15.26
N GLU A 110 -0.10 25.70 -14.94
CA GLU A 110 0.23 27.08 -14.62
C GLU A 110 -0.21 28.02 -15.77
N GLY A 111 -0.95 29.08 -15.43
CA GLY A 111 -1.49 30.05 -16.39
C GLY A 111 -2.85 29.71 -17.03
N GLN A 112 -3.50 28.59 -16.69
CA GLN A 112 -4.84 28.24 -17.22
C GLN A 112 -5.96 28.33 -16.17
N PRO A 113 -7.20 28.72 -16.56
CA PRO A 113 -8.34 28.73 -15.67
C PRO A 113 -8.66 27.32 -15.15
N ARG A 114 -9.00 27.22 -13.86
CA ARG A 114 -9.38 25.95 -13.20
C ARG A 114 -10.75 25.48 -13.69
N ILE A 115 -10.81 24.84 -14.85
CA ILE A 115 -11.99 24.11 -15.31
C ILE A 115 -11.79 22.64 -14.98
N ALA A 116 -12.61 22.10 -14.10
CA ALA A 116 -12.57 20.70 -13.69
C ALA A 116 -13.61 19.89 -14.49
N PRO A 117 -13.34 18.62 -14.83
CA PRO A 117 -14.26 17.83 -15.64
C PRO A 117 -15.53 17.51 -14.87
N LEU A 118 -16.66 17.66 -15.55
CA LEU A 118 -18.00 17.26 -15.11
C LEU A 118 -18.51 16.18 -16.08
N GLY A 119 -18.71 14.97 -15.58
CA GLY A 119 -19.15 13.82 -16.38
C GLY A 119 -20.49 13.25 -15.90
N PHE A 120 -21.23 12.65 -16.83
CA PHE A 120 -22.52 12.01 -16.58
C PHE A 120 -22.49 10.59 -17.13
N LEU A 121 -22.57 9.61 -16.25
CA LEU A 121 -22.45 8.20 -16.60
C LEU A 121 -23.69 7.46 -16.10
N LEU A 122 -24.27 6.63 -16.94
CA LEU A 122 -25.32 5.72 -16.53
C LEU A 122 -24.74 4.84 -15.41
N THR A 123 -25.40 4.80 -14.27
CA THR A 123 -25.08 3.76 -13.29
C THR A 123 -25.69 2.48 -13.85
N PRO A 124 -24.90 1.50 -14.32
CA PRO A 124 -25.50 0.25 -14.72
C PRO A 124 -26.27 -0.26 -13.52
N ALA A 125 -27.54 -0.60 -13.73
CA ALA A 125 -28.25 -1.47 -12.81
C ALA A 125 -27.51 -2.80 -12.87
N MET A 126 -26.44 -2.93 -12.08
CA MET A 126 -25.79 -4.20 -11.82
C MET A 126 -26.84 -5.02 -11.07
N PRO A 127 -27.50 -6.01 -11.70
CA PRO A 127 -28.51 -6.80 -11.01
C PRO A 127 -27.88 -7.48 -9.78
N GLU A 128 -26.58 -7.78 -9.87
CA GLU A 128 -25.74 -8.35 -8.79
C GLU A 128 -25.58 -7.48 -7.54
N MET A 129 -25.80 -6.15 -7.59
CA MET A 129 -25.69 -5.31 -6.39
C MET A 129 -27.03 -5.05 -5.71
N ALA A 130 -28.13 -5.10 -6.45
CA ALA A 130 -29.48 -4.97 -5.88
C ALA A 130 -29.94 -6.27 -5.19
N ASP A 131 -29.49 -7.43 -5.67
CA ASP A 131 -29.73 -8.76 -5.08
C ASP A 131 -28.60 -9.25 -4.17
N ARG A 132 -27.68 -8.36 -3.74
CA ARG A 132 -26.66 -8.76 -2.77
C ARG A 132 -27.35 -9.00 -1.43
N GLN A 133 -27.76 -10.25 -1.21
CA GLN A 133 -28.20 -10.75 0.08
C GLN A 133 -27.22 -10.21 1.12
N PRO A 134 -27.69 -9.60 2.23
CA PRO A 134 -26.78 -9.16 3.28
C PRO A 134 -25.86 -10.31 3.62
N SER A 135 -24.54 -10.05 3.60
CA SER A 135 -23.57 -11.11 3.77
C SER A 135 -23.91 -11.91 5.01
N THR A 136 -23.92 -13.23 4.86
CA THR A 136 -24.18 -14.15 5.95
C THR A 136 -23.16 -13.91 7.06
N ASP A 137 -23.49 -14.28 8.30
CA ASP A 137 -22.53 -14.13 9.40
C ASP A 137 -21.27 -14.95 9.16
N GLU A 138 -21.38 -16.06 8.42
CA GLU A 138 -20.25 -16.85 7.96
C GLU A 138 -19.38 -16.11 6.94
N GLU A 139 -19.97 -15.45 5.94
CA GLU A 139 -19.22 -14.62 4.98
C GLU A 139 -18.55 -13.43 5.66
N LYS A 140 -19.25 -12.76 6.59
CA LYS A 140 -18.65 -11.68 7.40
C LYS A 140 -17.47 -12.20 8.20
N ARG A 141 -17.60 -13.36 8.85
CA ARG A 141 -16.51 -14.00 9.60
C ARG A 141 -15.35 -14.35 8.67
N GLY A 142 -15.61 -14.95 7.51
CA GLY A 142 -14.60 -15.26 6.49
C GLY A 142 -13.85 -14.00 6.03
N MET A 143 -14.54 -12.89 5.85
CA MET A 143 -13.91 -11.59 5.55
C MET A 143 -13.03 -11.08 6.69
N ARG A 144 -13.39 -11.32 7.95
CA ARG A 144 -12.51 -11.00 9.09
C ARG A 144 -11.25 -11.86 9.07
N VAL A 145 -11.37 -13.17 8.81
CA VAL A 145 -10.21 -14.07 8.63
C VAL A 145 -9.29 -13.57 7.52
N ALA A 146 -9.84 -13.24 6.34
CA ALA A 146 -9.05 -12.70 5.23
C ALA A 146 -8.37 -11.36 5.57
N ARG A 147 -8.98 -10.57 6.45
CA ARG A 147 -8.40 -9.35 7.02
C ARG A 147 -7.56 -9.63 8.27
N GLY A 148 -7.11 -10.86 8.50
CA GLY A 148 -6.21 -11.25 9.58
C GLY A 148 -6.78 -11.18 11.00
N ASP A 149 -8.10 -11.18 11.19
CA ASP A 149 -8.70 -11.37 12.50
C ASP A 149 -8.50 -12.82 12.95
N LEU A 150 -7.56 -13.05 13.86
CA LEU A 150 -7.21 -14.38 14.36
C LEU A 150 -8.32 -14.97 15.24
N ASP A 151 -9.17 -14.15 15.86
CA ASP A 151 -10.29 -14.62 16.69
C ASP A 151 -11.46 -15.12 15.82
N ALA A 152 -11.52 -14.69 14.56
CA ALA A 152 -12.48 -15.19 13.59
C ALA A 152 -12.10 -16.57 13.01
N ALA A 153 -10.85 -17.01 13.17
CA ALA A 153 -10.36 -18.28 12.66
C ALA A 153 -10.77 -19.44 13.58
N THR A 154 -11.44 -20.43 13.02
CA THR A 154 -12.04 -21.56 13.77
C THR A 154 -11.25 -22.86 13.63
N ASN A 155 -10.28 -22.90 12.72
CA ASN A 155 -9.46 -24.06 12.43
C ASN A 155 -8.06 -23.66 11.94
N PRO A 156 -7.08 -24.59 11.91
CA PRO A 156 -5.70 -24.28 11.53
C PRO A 156 -5.55 -23.69 10.12
N ARG A 157 -6.40 -24.08 9.16
CA ARG A 157 -6.34 -23.53 7.79
C ARG A 157 -6.80 -22.08 7.75
N GLU A 158 -7.86 -21.73 8.45
CA GLU A 158 -8.30 -20.33 8.57
C GLU A 158 -7.26 -19.48 9.32
N ARG A 159 -6.62 -20.04 10.36
CA ARG A 159 -5.52 -19.36 11.03
C ARG A 159 -4.36 -19.09 10.07
N PHE A 160 -3.99 -20.07 9.25
CA PHE A 160 -3.00 -19.91 8.18
C PHE A 160 -3.34 -18.76 7.22
N TYR A 161 -4.62 -18.58 6.86
CA TYR A 161 -5.06 -17.45 6.02
C TYR A 161 -4.98 -16.10 6.73
N ALA A 162 -5.28 -16.05 8.02
CA ALA A 162 -5.30 -14.81 8.79
C ALA A 162 -3.90 -14.30 9.18
N LEU A 163 -2.94 -15.22 9.40
CA LEU A 163 -1.62 -14.90 9.95
C LEU A 163 -0.83 -13.85 9.15
N GLY A 164 -0.84 -13.92 7.81
CA GLY A 164 -0.08 -12.99 6.96
C GLY A 164 -0.52 -11.53 7.15
N ALA A 165 -1.82 -11.29 6.93
CA ALA A 165 -2.40 -9.97 7.14
C ALA A 165 -2.24 -9.50 8.60
N ALA A 166 -2.39 -10.41 9.58
CA ALA A 166 -2.21 -10.08 11.00
C ALA A 166 -0.78 -9.60 11.29
N ALA A 167 0.23 -10.33 10.80
CA ALA A 167 1.64 -9.99 10.97
C ALA A 167 1.99 -8.64 10.31
N MET A 168 1.49 -8.39 9.10
CA MET A 168 1.72 -7.11 8.41
C MET A 168 1.08 -5.92 9.14
N ARG A 169 -0.15 -6.07 9.65
CA ARG A 169 -0.78 -5.02 10.45
C ARG A 169 -0.05 -4.76 11.77
N ALA A 170 0.37 -5.81 12.47
CA ALA A 170 1.15 -5.66 13.69
C ALA A 170 2.46 -4.91 13.40
N MET A 171 3.13 -5.23 12.30
CA MET A 171 4.35 -4.53 11.85
C MET A 171 4.07 -3.05 11.58
N ASP A 172 3.01 -2.73 10.84
CA ASP A 172 2.65 -1.35 10.48
C ASP A 172 2.15 -0.53 11.68
N GLN A 173 1.66 -1.18 12.73
CA GLN A 173 1.30 -0.55 14.01
C GLN A 173 2.52 -0.36 14.94
N GLY A 174 3.69 -0.89 14.58
CA GLY A 174 4.89 -0.86 15.42
C GLY A 174 4.90 -1.91 16.54
N SER A 175 3.96 -2.86 16.53
CA SER A 175 3.93 -4.00 17.46
C SER A 175 4.92 -5.07 17.02
N ILE A 176 6.23 -4.76 17.09
CA ILE A 176 7.30 -5.58 16.50
C ILE A 176 7.35 -7.01 17.05
N ASP A 177 7.19 -7.20 18.36
CA ASP A 177 7.22 -8.54 18.97
C ASP A 177 6.05 -9.41 18.51
N GLU A 178 4.85 -8.83 18.41
CA GLU A 178 3.67 -9.51 17.90
C GLU A 178 3.84 -9.87 16.42
N ALA A 179 4.28 -8.90 15.60
CA ALA A 179 4.56 -9.12 14.18
C ALA A 179 5.55 -10.27 13.97
N ARG A 180 6.63 -10.30 14.77
CA ARG A 180 7.63 -11.37 14.74
C ARG A 180 7.00 -12.73 15.09
N GLN A 181 6.23 -12.81 16.17
CA GLN A 181 5.58 -14.05 16.59
C GLN A 181 4.64 -14.60 15.51
N LEU A 182 3.80 -13.75 14.94
CA LEU A 182 2.84 -14.12 13.90
C LEU A 182 3.52 -14.54 12.60
N ALA A 183 4.56 -13.82 12.17
CA ALA A 183 5.31 -14.17 10.96
C ALA A 183 6.11 -15.47 11.11
N VAL A 184 6.74 -15.70 12.28
CA VAL A 184 7.42 -16.97 12.60
C VAL A 184 6.41 -18.12 12.65
N GLU A 185 5.21 -17.90 13.18
CA GLU A 185 4.16 -18.91 13.16
C GLU A 185 3.72 -19.25 11.72
N LEU A 186 3.50 -18.22 10.89
CA LEU A 186 3.17 -18.40 9.47
C LEU A 186 4.25 -19.19 8.73
N GLU A 187 5.52 -18.83 8.92
CA GLU A 187 6.67 -19.55 8.36
C GLU A 187 6.67 -21.03 8.78
N LYS A 188 6.42 -21.33 10.06
CA LYS A 188 6.33 -22.72 10.56
C LYS A 188 5.15 -23.50 9.98
N MET A 189 4.01 -22.85 9.76
CA MET A 189 2.82 -23.49 9.18
C MET A 189 2.95 -23.72 7.67
N THR A 190 3.67 -22.85 6.97
CA THR A 190 3.75 -22.82 5.50
C THR A 190 4.11 -24.19 4.87
N PRO A 191 5.07 -24.98 5.37
CA PRO A 191 5.37 -26.33 4.85
C PRO A 191 4.20 -27.32 4.88
N LEU A 192 3.19 -27.09 5.73
CA LEU A 192 1.98 -27.93 5.82
C LEU A 192 0.96 -27.64 4.72
N TYR A 193 1.09 -26.50 4.02
CA TYR A 193 0.12 -25.98 3.06
C TYR A 193 0.70 -25.80 1.64
N GLN A 194 1.71 -26.59 1.26
CA GLN A 194 2.41 -26.50 -0.04
C GLN A 194 1.51 -26.57 -1.29
N ARG A 195 0.31 -27.13 -1.17
CA ARG A 195 -0.69 -27.25 -2.25
C ARG A 195 -1.85 -26.27 -2.12
N ASP A 196 -1.82 -25.40 -1.11
CA ASP A 196 -2.86 -24.41 -0.87
C ASP A 196 -2.70 -23.22 -1.82
N TRP A 197 -3.82 -22.62 -2.24
CA TRP A 197 -3.82 -21.47 -3.14
C TRP A 197 -3.11 -20.25 -2.53
N ASN A 198 -3.08 -20.15 -1.19
CA ASN A 198 -2.47 -19.05 -0.45
C ASN A 198 -0.98 -19.27 -0.14
N TYR A 199 -0.39 -20.40 -0.55
CA TYR A 199 0.99 -20.77 -0.21
C TYR A 199 2.03 -19.70 -0.59
N GLY A 200 1.90 -19.11 -1.79
CA GLY A 200 2.80 -18.04 -2.25
C GLY A 200 2.69 -16.77 -1.40
N ASN A 201 1.46 -16.37 -1.03
CA ASN A 201 1.25 -15.21 -0.15
C ASN A 201 1.85 -15.46 1.23
N ALA A 202 1.69 -16.67 1.80
CA ALA A 202 2.25 -17.00 3.10
C ALA A 202 3.79 -16.89 3.14
N ILE A 203 4.47 -17.37 2.10
CA ILE A 203 5.92 -17.19 1.95
C ILE A 203 6.27 -15.70 1.85
N GLN A 204 5.53 -14.95 1.05
CA GLN A 204 5.79 -13.53 0.86
C GLN A 204 5.62 -12.76 2.16
N ASP A 205 4.46 -12.85 2.80
CA ASP A 205 4.09 -12.07 3.98
C ASP A 205 5.02 -12.35 5.16
N ALA A 206 5.32 -13.62 5.43
CA ALA A 206 6.24 -13.99 6.51
C ALA A 206 7.63 -13.38 6.29
N ASN A 207 8.16 -13.47 5.06
CA ASN A 207 9.48 -12.93 4.75
C ASN A 207 9.50 -11.40 4.67
N GLN A 208 8.44 -10.76 4.20
CA GLN A 208 8.31 -9.30 4.24
C GLN A 208 8.37 -8.81 5.69
N VAL A 209 7.55 -9.37 6.58
CA VAL A 209 7.56 -8.95 7.99
C VAL A 209 8.90 -9.24 8.65
N LEU A 210 9.43 -10.47 8.55
CA LEU A 210 10.71 -10.83 9.19
C LEU A 210 11.90 -10.05 8.62
N GLY A 211 11.89 -9.76 7.32
CA GLY A 211 12.94 -8.96 6.69
C GLY A 211 12.91 -7.50 7.12
N ARG A 212 11.72 -6.89 7.22
CA ARG A 212 11.58 -5.49 7.71
C ARG A 212 11.98 -5.38 9.18
N ILE A 213 11.64 -6.38 9.98
CA ILE A 213 12.09 -6.48 11.38
C ILE A 213 13.62 -6.60 11.45
N ALA A 214 14.23 -7.49 10.65
CA ALA A 214 15.68 -7.63 10.59
C ALA A 214 16.36 -6.31 10.20
N LEU A 215 15.79 -5.58 9.24
CA LEU A 215 16.29 -4.27 8.82
C LEU A 215 16.21 -3.24 9.95
N ALA A 216 15.10 -3.21 10.70
CA ALA A 216 14.94 -2.34 11.87
C ALA A 216 15.95 -2.66 13.00
N ASP A 217 16.33 -3.93 13.14
CA ASP A 217 17.36 -4.38 14.06
C ASP A 217 18.80 -4.10 13.55
N GLY A 218 18.94 -3.49 12.37
CA GLY A 218 20.24 -3.23 11.71
C GLY A 218 20.88 -4.46 11.05
N ASN A 219 20.15 -5.58 10.97
CA ASN A 219 20.61 -6.80 10.31
C ASN A 219 20.23 -6.80 8.82
N VAL A 220 20.96 -5.99 8.05
CA VAL A 220 20.75 -5.81 6.61
C VAL A 220 20.91 -7.12 5.83
N GLU A 221 21.89 -7.96 6.19
CA GLU A 221 22.13 -9.24 5.52
C GLU A 221 20.95 -10.21 5.64
N GLU A 222 20.35 -10.32 6.83
CA GLU A 222 19.14 -11.11 7.01
C GLU A 222 17.97 -10.51 6.22
N ALA A 223 17.80 -9.20 6.22
CA ALA A 223 16.74 -8.53 5.44
C ALA A 223 16.85 -8.83 3.94
N LYS A 224 18.06 -8.82 3.38
CA LYS A 224 18.34 -9.22 1.99
C LYS A 224 17.96 -10.67 1.73
N GLY A 225 18.38 -11.58 2.60
CA GLY A 225 18.04 -13.01 2.51
C GLY A 225 16.52 -13.22 2.53
N ARG A 226 15.81 -12.50 3.40
CA ARG A 226 14.35 -12.52 3.50
C ARG A 226 13.67 -12.00 2.25
N LEU A 227 14.14 -10.89 1.67
CA LEU A 227 13.58 -10.39 0.41
C LEU A 227 13.66 -11.46 -0.69
N LEU A 228 14.83 -12.06 -0.87
CA LEU A 228 15.03 -13.10 -1.89
C LEU A 228 14.20 -14.36 -1.63
N ALA A 229 14.07 -14.76 -0.36
CA ALA A 229 13.21 -15.88 0.05
C ALA A 229 11.72 -15.60 -0.20
N SER A 230 11.28 -14.34 -0.11
CA SER A 230 9.88 -13.96 -0.38
C SER A 230 9.44 -14.23 -1.82
N ALA A 231 10.39 -14.33 -2.76
CA ALA A 231 10.15 -14.70 -4.15
C ALA A 231 10.42 -16.19 -4.46
N GLU A 232 10.77 -17.01 -3.47
CA GLU A 232 11.03 -18.45 -3.65
C GLU A 232 9.73 -19.26 -3.62
N SER A 233 8.82 -18.94 -4.54
CA SER A 233 7.57 -19.66 -4.73
C SER A 233 7.08 -19.57 -6.19
N LYS A 234 6.02 -20.31 -6.53
CA LYS A 234 5.32 -20.17 -7.81
C LYS A 234 4.34 -18.98 -7.82
N GLY A 235 4.38 -18.12 -6.80
CA GLY A 235 3.40 -17.08 -6.56
C GLY A 235 2.06 -17.60 -6.06
N SER A 236 1.05 -16.75 -6.15
CA SER A 236 -0.36 -17.00 -5.83
C SER A 236 -1.22 -16.36 -6.92
N PRO A 237 -2.53 -16.67 -7.03
CA PRO A 237 -3.41 -15.97 -7.96
C PRO A 237 -3.34 -14.44 -7.84
N GLN A 238 -3.24 -13.92 -6.61
CA GLN A 238 -3.08 -12.50 -6.34
C GLN A 238 -1.72 -11.98 -6.83
N MET A 239 -0.61 -12.62 -6.44
CA MET A 239 0.74 -12.17 -6.81
C MET A 239 0.99 -12.24 -8.32
N ASN A 240 0.41 -13.25 -8.99
CA ASN A 240 0.56 -13.42 -10.44
C ASN A 240 -0.19 -12.32 -11.22
N SER A 241 -1.17 -11.67 -10.59
CA SER A 241 -1.96 -10.57 -11.16
C SER A 241 -1.44 -9.20 -10.72
N PHE A 242 -1.55 -8.88 -9.42
CA PHE A 242 -1.23 -7.56 -8.86
C PHE A 242 0.27 -7.37 -8.58
N GLY A 243 1.03 -8.45 -8.52
CA GLY A 243 2.44 -8.45 -8.16
C GLY A 243 2.67 -8.77 -6.68
N PRO A 244 3.94 -8.88 -6.27
CA PRO A 244 4.30 -9.01 -4.87
C PRO A 244 4.38 -7.64 -4.19
N ASN A 245 4.35 -7.65 -2.85
CA ASN A 245 4.63 -6.46 -2.05
C ASN A 245 6.10 -6.04 -2.18
N MET A 246 6.34 -4.73 -2.38
CA MET A 246 7.64 -4.09 -2.64
C MET A 246 8.17 -3.30 -1.44
N LYS A 247 7.53 -3.35 -0.27
CA LYS A 247 7.87 -2.54 0.90
C LYS A 247 9.26 -2.85 1.44
N LEU A 248 9.60 -4.13 1.64
CA LEU A 248 10.97 -4.51 2.03
C LEU A 248 11.99 -4.17 0.94
N ALA A 249 11.64 -4.30 -0.34
CA ALA A 249 12.53 -3.90 -1.43
C ALA A 249 12.83 -2.39 -1.41
N LYS A 250 11.80 -1.57 -1.19
CA LYS A 250 11.94 -0.11 -1.02
C LYS A 250 12.83 0.23 0.18
N GLU A 251 12.57 -0.37 1.33
CA GLU A 251 13.35 -0.11 2.55
C GLU A 251 14.82 -0.54 2.37
N LEU A 252 15.10 -1.61 1.61
CA LEU A 252 16.47 -2.02 1.26
C LEU A 252 17.14 -1.06 0.27
N LEU A 253 16.42 -0.52 -0.72
CA LEU A 253 16.95 0.53 -1.60
C LEU A 253 17.34 1.79 -0.83
N GLU A 254 16.59 2.14 0.20
CA GLU A 254 16.91 3.28 1.09
C GLU A 254 18.18 3.05 1.91
N GLN A 255 18.57 1.78 2.14
CA GLN A 255 19.88 1.42 2.71
C GLN A 255 20.99 1.27 1.66
N GLY A 256 20.67 1.45 0.37
CA GLY A 256 21.63 1.33 -0.72
C GLY A 256 21.81 -0.08 -1.29
N GLU A 257 20.99 -1.06 -0.88
CA GLU A 257 21.10 -2.48 -1.25
C GLU A 257 20.49 -2.79 -2.63
N LYS A 258 21.04 -2.17 -3.67
CA LYS A 258 20.48 -2.22 -5.04
C LYS A 258 20.57 -3.60 -5.66
N GLU A 259 21.71 -4.28 -5.53
CA GLU A 259 21.98 -5.55 -6.19
C GLU A 259 20.98 -6.63 -5.76
N THR A 260 20.66 -6.66 -4.46
CA THR A 260 19.67 -7.60 -3.91
C THR A 260 18.27 -7.33 -4.47
N VAL A 261 17.89 -6.06 -4.61
CA VAL A 261 16.58 -5.67 -5.13
C VAL A 261 16.46 -5.97 -6.63
N LEU A 262 17.53 -5.77 -7.40
CA LEU A 262 17.58 -6.17 -8.81
C LEU A 262 17.46 -7.69 -8.97
N GLU A 263 18.12 -8.48 -8.11
CA GLU A 263 17.96 -9.93 -8.09
C GLU A 263 16.51 -10.33 -7.73
N TYR A 264 15.92 -9.65 -6.75
CA TYR A 264 14.52 -9.87 -6.38
C TYR A 264 13.58 -9.65 -7.58
N PHE A 265 13.74 -8.57 -8.34
CA PHE A 265 12.94 -8.33 -9.55
C PHE A 265 13.07 -9.46 -10.58
N GLN A 266 14.27 -10.02 -10.76
CA GLN A 266 14.47 -11.17 -11.64
C GLN A 266 13.73 -12.42 -11.15
N ARG A 267 13.69 -12.65 -9.84
CA ARG A 267 12.91 -13.76 -9.25
C ARG A 267 11.41 -13.54 -9.41
N CYS A 268 10.92 -12.32 -9.19
CA CYS A 268 9.51 -11.95 -9.38
C CYS A 268 9.02 -12.17 -10.81
N ARG A 269 9.88 -11.92 -11.82
CA ARG A 269 9.56 -12.13 -13.24
C ARG A 269 9.11 -13.56 -13.56
N LYS A 270 9.50 -14.55 -12.75
CA LYS A 270 9.13 -15.97 -12.94
C LYS A 270 7.64 -16.23 -12.69
N PHE A 271 6.96 -15.42 -11.87
CA PHE A 271 5.55 -15.62 -11.51
C PHE A 271 4.66 -14.43 -11.88
N TRP A 272 5.20 -13.20 -11.89
CA TRP A 272 4.43 -11.99 -12.20
C TRP A 272 4.50 -11.63 -13.69
N ALA A 273 3.81 -12.41 -14.52
CA ALA A 273 3.82 -12.23 -15.98
C ALA A 273 3.30 -10.85 -16.43
N MET A 274 2.25 -10.36 -15.78
CA MET A 274 1.64 -9.04 -16.09
C MET A 274 2.51 -7.85 -15.65
N GLY A 275 3.51 -8.08 -14.80
CA GLY A 275 4.41 -7.03 -14.29
C GLY A 275 5.68 -6.84 -15.09
N GLY A 276 5.86 -7.53 -16.22
CA GLY A 276 7.11 -7.52 -16.97
C GLY A 276 7.62 -6.12 -17.32
N GLU A 277 6.74 -5.26 -17.84
CA GLU A 277 7.07 -3.87 -18.18
C GLU A 277 7.42 -3.05 -16.94
N LYS A 278 6.63 -3.14 -15.87
CA LYS A 278 6.91 -2.46 -14.60
C LYS A 278 8.24 -2.91 -13.99
N LEU A 279 8.52 -4.21 -13.98
CA LEU A 279 9.79 -4.74 -13.47
C LEU A 279 10.98 -4.23 -14.28
N SER A 280 10.86 -4.11 -15.59
CA SER A 280 11.90 -3.51 -16.44
C SER A 280 12.08 -2.03 -16.15
N GLU A 281 10.99 -1.27 -16.03
CA GLU A 281 11.04 0.15 -15.67
C GLU A 281 11.70 0.38 -14.29
N TRP A 282 11.31 -0.41 -13.30
CA TRP A 282 11.89 -0.35 -11.95
C TRP A 282 13.35 -0.80 -11.94
N THR A 283 13.73 -1.76 -12.77
CA THR A 283 15.13 -2.16 -12.96
C THR A 283 15.96 -0.97 -13.45
N ASP A 284 15.52 -0.30 -14.51
CA ASP A 284 16.22 0.84 -15.09
C ASP A 284 16.37 2.01 -14.09
N GLN A 285 15.34 2.26 -13.28
CA GLN A 285 15.36 3.27 -12.22
C GLN A 285 16.40 2.92 -11.14
N VAL A 286 16.40 1.68 -10.65
CA VAL A 286 17.36 1.23 -9.62
C VAL A 286 18.79 1.27 -10.14
N GLU A 287 19.04 0.91 -11.40
CA GLU A 287 20.36 1.00 -12.04
C GLU A 287 20.87 2.44 -12.14
N ARG A 288 19.98 3.42 -12.35
CA ARG A 288 20.32 4.86 -12.27
C ARG A 288 20.49 5.37 -10.85
N GLY A 289 20.23 4.54 -9.84
CA GLY A 289 20.26 4.89 -8.43
C GLY A 289 19.04 5.66 -7.94
N GLU A 290 17.94 5.58 -8.67
CA GLU A 290 16.63 6.08 -8.27
C GLU A 290 15.90 5.03 -7.43
N THR A 291 14.99 5.46 -6.56
CA THR A 291 14.05 4.54 -5.88
C THR A 291 12.74 4.56 -6.64
N PRO A 292 12.24 3.40 -7.13
CA PRO A 292 11.01 3.39 -7.90
C PRO A 292 9.76 3.77 -7.13
N GLU A 293 8.82 4.39 -7.83
CA GLU A 293 7.45 4.60 -7.35
C GLU A 293 6.66 3.29 -7.46
N PHE A 294 6.76 2.46 -6.42
CA PHE A 294 6.09 1.15 -6.37
C PHE A 294 4.55 1.23 -6.28
N GLY A 295 3.99 2.39 -5.92
CA GLY A 295 2.55 2.62 -5.85
C GLY A 295 1.83 1.60 -4.95
N ALA A 296 0.75 1.01 -5.46
CA ALA A 296 -0.09 0.08 -4.72
C ALA A 296 0.66 -1.19 -4.24
N ASN A 297 1.82 -1.52 -4.81
CA ASN A 297 2.65 -2.63 -4.35
C ASN A 297 3.27 -2.39 -2.95
N LEU A 298 2.99 -1.26 -2.29
CA LEU A 298 3.42 -0.99 -0.91
C LEU A 298 2.34 -1.28 0.15
N ASP A 299 1.09 -1.50 -0.26
CA ASP A 299 -0.08 -1.36 0.63
C ASP A 299 -0.76 -2.66 1.07
N TYR A 300 -0.42 -3.82 0.47
CA TYR A 300 -1.15 -5.08 0.68
C TYR A 300 -0.31 -6.20 1.30
#